data_AF-A0A3R7ESP3-F1
#
_entry.id   AF-A0A3R7ESP3-F1
#
_cell.length_a   1.000
_cell.length_b   1.000
_cell.length_c   1.000
_cell.angle_alpha   90.00
_cell.angle_beta   90.00
_cell.angle_gamma   90.00
#
_symmetry.space_group_name_H-M   'P 1'
#
loop_
_entity.id
_entity.type
_entity.pdbx_description
1 polymer ?
#
loop_
_entity_poly.entity_id
_entity_poly.type
_entity_poly.pdbx_seq_one_letter_code
_entity_poly.pdbx_strand_id
1 'polypeptide(L)'
;MNEVEEKFGQIYFAVLGAMALVFGVAELIASAGEGFTWGILDSSGAADPMFLPWRAIILISVGFFYLSSVKNFAEIHQLAKAVMASIMIWIVAGMAIWSRIAGSIPGEETWFNSLEGFLASYAPPYCPEMFLLPFSLVIVYYIMKEKEARMTGQK
;
A
#
# COMPACT_ATOMS: atom_id res chain seq x y z
N MET A 1 14.12 10.44 -18.10
CA MET A 1 14.34 9.05 -17.64
C MET A 1 14.93 8.27 -18.80
N ASN A 2 15.97 7.47 -18.60
CA ASN A 2 16.53 6.66 -19.68
C ASN A 2 15.75 5.34 -19.86
N GLU A 3 16.00 4.64 -20.97
CA GLU A 3 15.26 3.40 -21.32
C GLU A 3 15.39 2.30 -20.25
N VAL A 4 16.54 2.20 -19.57
CA VAL A 4 16.78 1.19 -18.53
C VAL A 4 15.95 1.49 -17.29
N GLU A 5 15.94 2.74 -16.85
CA GLU A 5 15.15 3.20 -15.71
C GLU A 5 13.65 3.01 -15.94
N GLU A 6 13.19 3.29 -17.17
CA GLU A 6 11.80 3.09 -17.55
C GLU A 6 11.45 1.60 -17.50
N LYS A 7 12.24 0.72 -18.12
CA LYS A 7 12.00 -0.74 -18.07
C LYS A 7 12.01 -1.28 -16.64
N PHE A 8 12.92 -0.79 -15.79
CA PHE A 8 12.93 -1.17 -14.38
C PHE A 8 11.63 -0.75 -13.68
N GLY A 9 11.13 0.45 -13.94
CA GLY A 9 9.87 0.94 -13.37
C GLY A 9 8.67 0.13 -13.83
N GLN A 10 8.62 -0.19 -15.13
CA GLN A 10 7.60 -1.07 -15.70
C GLN A 10 7.54 -2.42 -14.99
N ILE A 11 8.68 -3.10 -14.84
CA ILE A 11 8.76 -4.40 -14.16
C ILE A 11 8.39 -4.26 -12.67
N TYR A 12 8.94 -3.25 -11.99
CA TYR A 12 8.70 -3.02 -10.58
C TYR A 12 7.22 -2.81 -10.27
N PHE A 13 6.57 -1.87 -10.98
CA PHE A 13 5.16 -1.58 -10.77
C PHE A 13 4.23 -2.67 -11.32
N ALA A 14 4.68 -3.46 -12.31
CA ALA A 14 3.95 -4.65 -12.72
C ALA A 14 3.88 -5.69 -11.58
N VAL A 15 5.02 -5.97 -10.93
CA VAL A 15 5.09 -6.89 -9.79
C VAL A 15 4.29 -6.34 -8.61
N LEU A 16 4.48 -5.07 -8.26
CA LEU A 16 3.74 -4.44 -7.16
C LEU A 16 2.23 -4.44 -7.41
N GLY A 17 1.80 -4.16 -8.65
CA GLY A 17 0.41 -4.22 -9.06
C GLY A 17 -0.19 -5.63 -8.98
N ALA A 18 0.56 -6.65 -9.42
CA ALA A 18 0.14 -8.04 -9.28
C ALA A 18 0.01 -8.46 -7.81
N MET A 19 0.95 -8.06 -6.94
CA MET A 19 0.85 -8.33 -5.51
C MET A 19 -0.36 -7.64 -4.88
N ALA A 20 -0.62 -6.37 -5.21
CA ALA A 20 -1.79 -5.65 -4.73
C ALA A 20 -3.11 -6.29 -5.18
N LEU A 21 -3.18 -6.78 -6.43
CA LEU A 21 -4.32 -7.56 -6.91
C LEU A 21 -4.50 -8.86 -6.11
N VAL A 22 -3.43 -9.62 -5.88
CA VAL A 22 -3.51 -10.88 -5.13
C VAL A 22 -4.03 -10.62 -3.72
N PHE A 23 -3.51 -9.61 -3.02
CA PHE A 23 -4.02 -9.24 -1.70
C PHE A 23 -5.47 -8.76 -1.76
N GLY A 24 -5.82 -7.87 -2.68
CA GLY A 24 -7.18 -7.37 -2.80
C GLY A 24 -8.21 -8.46 -3.11
N VAL A 25 -7.88 -9.41 -3.99
CA VAL A 25 -8.73 -10.58 -4.27
C VAL A 25 -8.82 -11.50 -3.06
N ALA A 26 -7.70 -11.77 -2.38
CA ALA A 26 -7.70 -12.62 -1.19
C ALA A 26 -8.54 -12.00 -0.07
N GLU A 27 -8.43 -10.69 0.17
CA GLU A 27 -9.26 -9.98 1.15
C GLU A 27 -10.73 -9.91 0.75
N LEU A 28 -11.04 -9.81 -0.55
CA LEU A 28 -12.42 -9.86 -1.02
C LEU A 28 -13.05 -11.22 -0.73
N ILE A 29 -12.31 -12.31 -0.99
CA ILE A 29 -12.74 -13.68 -0.66
C ILE A 29 -12.90 -13.84 0.86
N ALA A 30 -11.92 -13.37 1.64
CA ALA A 30 -11.97 -13.39 3.10
C ALA A 30 -13.18 -12.63 3.65
N SER A 31 -13.55 -11.51 3.04
CA SER A 31 -14.71 -10.71 3.48
C SER A 31 -16.06 -11.41 3.30
N ALA A 32 -16.14 -12.42 2.42
CA ALA A 32 -17.34 -13.21 2.17
C ALA A 32 -17.33 -14.59 2.85
N GLY A 33 -16.21 -14.97 3.47
CA GLY A 33 -15.98 -16.28 4.07
C GLY A 33 -15.40 -16.19 5.48
N GLU A 34 -14.69 -17.22 5.90
CA GLU A 34 -13.85 -17.17 7.10
C GLU A 34 -12.56 -16.45 6.73
N GLY A 35 -12.32 -15.29 7.33
CA GLY A 35 -11.10 -14.55 7.09
C GLY A 35 -9.87 -15.33 7.56
N PHE A 36 -8.69 -14.99 7.02
CA PHE A 36 -7.47 -15.77 7.27
C PHE A 36 -6.32 -14.89 7.75
N THR A 37 -5.44 -15.47 8.57
CA THR A 37 -4.18 -14.88 8.98
C THR A 37 -3.04 -15.75 8.45
N TRP A 38 -2.07 -15.16 7.75
CA TRP A 38 -0.95 -15.89 7.17
C TRP A 38 0.37 -15.20 7.50
N GLY A 39 1.15 -15.84 8.39
CA GLY A 39 2.43 -15.29 8.87
C GLY A 39 2.22 -13.95 9.59
N ILE A 40 2.85 -12.89 9.07
CA ILE A 40 2.69 -11.53 9.61
C ILE A 40 1.47 -10.80 9.03
N LEU A 41 0.73 -11.40 8.08
CA LEU A 41 -0.39 -10.75 7.41
C LEU A 41 -1.72 -11.18 8.02
N ASP A 42 -2.60 -10.22 8.27
CA ASP A 42 -3.98 -10.46 8.68
C ASP A 42 -4.98 -9.95 7.67
N SER A 43 -5.80 -10.88 7.18
CA SER A 43 -6.98 -10.65 6.36
C SER A 43 -8.21 -11.28 7.03
N SER A 44 -8.14 -11.58 8.33
CA SER A 44 -9.28 -12.10 9.10
C SER A 44 -10.39 -11.07 9.30
N GLY A 45 -10.04 -9.78 9.17
CA GLY A 45 -10.91 -8.67 9.54
C GLY A 45 -11.04 -8.51 11.05
N ALA A 46 -10.28 -9.23 11.88
CA ALA A 46 -10.36 -9.11 13.33
C ALA A 46 -10.04 -7.69 13.83
N ALA A 47 -9.12 -6.99 13.17
CA ALA A 47 -8.77 -5.60 13.48
C ALA A 47 -9.82 -4.59 12.98
N ASP A 48 -10.46 -4.86 11.85
CA ASP A 48 -11.35 -3.91 11.16
C ASP A 48 -12.44 -4.57 10.28
N PRO A 49 -13.43 -5.26 10.88
CA PRO A 49 -14.35 -6.12 10.14
C PRO A 49 -15.19 -5.38 9.10
N MET A 50 -15.63 -4.16 9.42
CA MET A 50 -16.44 -3.33 8.51
C MET A 50 -15.63 -2.72 7.36
N PHE A 51 -14.31 -2.57 7.53
CA PHE A 51 -13.47 -1.92 6.53
C PHE A 51 -12.79 -2.92 5.58
N LEU A 52 -12.69 -4.20 5.97
CA LEU A 52 -12.11 -5.26 5.15
C LEU A 52 -12.63 -5.30 3.69
N PRO A 53 -13.95 -5.25 3.40
CA PRO A 53 -14.42 -5.26 2.00
C PRO A 53 -13.99 -4.02 1.21
N TRP A 54 -13.95 -2.86 1.87
CA TRP A 54 -13.53 -1.60 1.25
C TRP A 54 -12.05 -1.59 0.94
N ARG A 55 -11.23 -2.07 1.88
CA ARG A 55 -9.80 -2.27 1.64
C ARG A 55 -9.55 -3.20 0.47
N ALA A 56 -10.27 -4.31 0.38
CA ALA A 56 -10.17 -5.25 -0.74
C ALA A 56 -10.43 -4.56 -2.10
N ILE A 57 -11.52 -3.79 -2.22
CA ILE A 57 -11.84 -3.03 -3.44
C ILE A 57 -10.75 -2.01 -3.77
N ILE A 58 -10.20 -1.32 -2.77
CA ILE A 58 -9.11 -0.36 -2.94
C ILE A 58 -7.86 -1.07 -3.46
N LEU A 59 -7.45 -2.19 -2.85
CA LEU A 59 -6.25 -2.94 -3.26
C LEU A 59 -6.39 -3.54 -4.66
N ILE A 60 -7.57 -4.02 -5.02
CA ILE A 60 -7.87 -4.46 -6.40
C ILE A 60 -7.68 -3.29 -7.38
N SER A 61 -8.24 -2.12 -7.03
CA SER A 61 -8.14 -0.92 -7.86
C SER A 61 -6.69 -0.41 -7.98
N VAL A 62 -5.93 -0.44 -6.89
CA VAL A 62 -4.48 -0.16 -6.86
C VAL A 62 -3.74 -1.08 -7.83
N GLY A 63 -4.04 -2.38 -7.77
CA GLY A 63 -3.45 -3.37 -8.64
C GLY A 63 -3.74 -3.08 -10.12
N PHE A 64 -4.98 -2.75 -10.47
CA PHE A 64 -5.34 -2.32 -11.82
C PHE A 64 -4.62 -1.04 -12.26
N PHE A 65 -4.55 -0.02 -11.40
CA PHE A 65 -3.86 1.22 -11.74
C PHE A 65 -2.37 1.00 -12.01
N TYR A 66 -1.67 0.24 -11.16
CA TYR A 66 -0.27 -0.12 -11.39
C TYR A 66 -0.07 -0.97 -12.64
N LEU A 67 -0.88 -1.99 -12.88
CA LEU A 67 -0.74 -2.80 -14.10
C LEU A 67 -1.05 -1.99 -15.36
N SER A 68 -1.98 -1.04 -15.28
CA SER A 68 -2.32 -0.17 -16.39
C SER A 68 -1.26 0.89 -16.70
N SER A 69 -0.40 1.25 -15.73
CA SER A 69 0.69 2.21 -15.90
C SER A 69 1.95 1.63 -16.54
N VAL A 70 2.05 0.31 -16.66
CA VAL A 70 3.23 -0.39 -17.21
C VAL A 70 3.48 -0.03 -18.67
N LYS A 71 2.44 0.32 -19.44
CA LYS A 71 2.60 0.67 -20.86
C LYS A 71 3.14 2.08 -20.98
N ASN A 72 4.36 2.27 -21.51
CA ASN A 72 5.04 3.56 -21.65
C ASN A 72 5.07 4.33 -20.32
N PHE A 73 5.73 3.77 -19.32
CA PHE A 73 5.76 4.31 -17.95
C PHE A 73 6.33 5.74 -17.86
N ALA A 74 7.20 6.15 -18.78
CA ALA A 74 7.70 7.53 -18.86
C ALA A 74 6.62 8.55 -19.27
N GLU A 75 5.50 8.09 -19.82
CA GLU A 75 4.39 8.94 -20.22
C GLU A 75 3.64 9.46 -18.99
N ILE A 76 3.30 10.75 -19.00
CA ILE A 76 2.79 11.45 -17.81
C ILE A 76 1.46 10.89 -17.30
N HIS A 77 0.56 10.42 -18.17
CA HIS A 77 -0.70 9.82 -17.74
C HIS A 77 -0.47 8.46 -17.10
N GLN A 78 0.53 7.71 -17.57
CA GLN A 78 0.87 6.40 -17.01
C GLN A 78 1.57 6.55 -15.65
N LEU A 79 2.54 7.45 -15.56
CA LEU A 79 3.13 7.81 -14.28
C LEU A 79 2.06 8.30 -13.29
N ALA A 80 1.11 9.12 -13.72
CA ALA A 80 0.01 9.59 -12.88
C ALA A 80 -0.84 8.44 -12.32
N LYS A 81 -1.13 7.39 -13.09
CA LYS A 81 -1.85 6.21 -12.57
C LYS A 81 -1.05 5.49 -11.48
N ALA A 82 0.26 5.33 -11.65
CA ALA A 82 1.12 4.73 -10.63
C ALA A 82 1.19 5.59 -9.36
N VAL A 83 1.23 6.91 -9.50
CA VAL A 83 1.11 7.87 -8.39
C VAL A 83 -0.22 7.72 -7.67
N MET A 84 -1.33 7.67 -8.40
CA MET A 84 -2.65 7.48 -7.80
C MET A 84 -2.76 6.16 -7.04
N ALA A 85 -2.28 5.06 -7.62
CA ALA A 85 -2.21 3.76 -6.93
C ALA A 85 -1.40 3.84 -5.62
N SER A 86 -0.28 4.56 -5.63
CA SER A 86 0.56 4.76 -4.44
C SER A 86 -0.16 5.58 -3.38
N ILE A 87 -0.81 6.68 -3.75
CA ILE A 87 -1.60 7.52 -2.83
C ILE A 87 -2.72 6.71 -2.19
N MET A 88 -3.41 5.87 -2.96
CA MET A 88 -4.45 4.99 -2.42
C MET A 88 -3.89 4.07 -1.33
N ILE A 89 -2.72 3.43 -1.56
CA ILE A 89 -2.03 2.65 -0.52
C ILE A 89 -1.70 3.53 0.70
N TRP A 90 -1.18 4.74 0.49
CA TRP A 90 -0.78 5.61 1.59
C TRP A 90 -1.95 6.01 2.48
N ILE A 91 -3.12 6.24 1.90
CA ILE A 91 -4.34 6.54 2.64
C ILE A 91 -4.74 5.36 3.53
N VAL A 92 -4.88 4.15 2.95
CA VAL A 92 -5.30 2.98 3.74
C VAL A 92 -4.25 2.55 4.76
N ALA A 93 -2.97 2.55 4.40
CA ALA A 93 -1.89 2.21 5.32
C ALA A 93 -1.72 3.28 6.41
N GLY A 94 -1.94 4.56 6.07
CA GLY A 94 -1.95 5.65 7.03
C GLY A 94 -3.06 5.48 8.08
N MET A 95 -4.26 5.06 7.67
CA MET A 95 -5.33 4.72 8.60
C MET A 95 -4.96 3.54 9.50
N ALA A 96 -4.37 2.49 8.94
CA ALA A 96 -3.93 1.31 9.72
C ALA A 96 -2.81 1.64 10.72
N ILE A 97 -1.87 2.52 10.35
CA ILE A 97 -0.82 3.03 11.25
C ILE A 97 -1.45 3.89 12.35
N TRP A 98 -2.36 4.80 11.97
CA TRP A 98 -3.05 5.66 12.92
C TRP A 98 -3.84 4.84 13.95
N SER A 99 -4.55 3.80 13.50
CA SER A 99 -5.29 2.88 14.38
C SER A 99 -4.37 2.24 15.44
N ARG A 100 -3.15 1.81 15.06
CA ARG A 100 -2.17 1.27 16.01
C ARG A 100 -1.64 2.31 16.98
N ILE A 101 -1.35 3.53 16.50
CA ILE A 101 -0.93 4.63 17.37
C ILE A 101 -2.04 4.96 18.38
N ALA A 102 -3.28 5.10 17.92
CA ALA A 102 -4.42 5.36 18.78
C ALA A 102 -4.66 4.22 19.78
N GLY A 103 -4.56 2.97 19.33
CA GLY A 103 -4.68 1.78 20.19
C GLY A 103 -3.49 1.54 21.14
N SER A 104 -2.40 2.29 21.00
CA SER A 104 -1.27 2.25 21.94
C SER A 104 -1.52 3.09 23.20
N ILE A 105 -2.46 4.03 23.14
CA ILE A 105 -2.85 4.90 24.25
C ILE A 105 -3.88 4.13 25.10
N PRO A 106 -3.60 3.86 26.39
CA PRO A 106 -4.55 3.17 27.25
C PRO A 106 -5.79 4.05 27.52
N GLY A 107 -6.90 3.40 27.81
CA GLY A 107 -8.20 4.06 28.06
C GLY A 107 -8.30 4.78 29.42
N GLU A 108 -9.53 4.92 29.91
CA GLU A 108 -9.98 5.87 30.94
C GLU A 108 -9.14 5.95 32.24
N GLU A 109 -8.42 4.90 32.62
CA GLU A 109 -7.68 4.82 33.88
C GLU A 109 -6.18 5.16 33.76
N THR A 110 -5.61 5.26 32.55
CA THR A 110 -4.16 5.51 32.39
C THR A 110 -3.80 6.10 31.03
N TRP A 111 -3.14 7.26 31.02
CA TRP A 111 -2.69 7.92 29.78
C TRP A 111 -1.40 7.33 29.19
N PHE A 112 -0.62 6.61 30.00
CA PHE A 112 0.65 6.02 29.58
C PHE A 112 0.58 4.51 29.67
N ASN A 113 0.90 3.85 28.56
CA ASN A 113 1.03 2.41 28.52
C ASN A 113 2.35 1.98 29.15
N SER A 114 2.40 0.75 29.65
CA SER A 114 3.68 0.09 29.91
C SER A 114 4.48 -0.01 28.60
N LEU A 115 5.81 -0.04 28.66
CA LEU A 115 6.64 -0.19 27.47
C LEU A 115 6.26 -1.45 26.66
N GLU A 116 5.96 -2.55 27.35
CA GLU A 116 5.53 -3.81 26.75
C GLU A 116 4.17 -3.66 26.04
N GLY A 117 3.18 -3.07 26.71
CA GLY A 117 1.87 -2.84 26.12
C GLY A 117 1.90 -1.85 24.95
N PHE A 118 2.78 -0.84 25.01
CA PHE A 118 3.01 0.07 23.88
C PHE A 118 3.55 -0.69 22.67
N LEU A 119 4.61 -1.49 22.86
CA LEU A 119 5.24 -2.26 21.78
C LEU A 119 4.30 -3.33 21.20
N ALA A 120 3.47 -3.94 22.05
CA ALA A 120 2.48 -4.94 21.63
C ALA A 120 1.46 -4.38 20.62
N SER A 121 1.08 -3.10 20.73
CA SER A 121 0.15 -2.46 19.77
C SER A 121 0.73 -2.30 18.35
N TYR A 122 2.06 -2.44 18.19
CA TYR A 122 2.74 -2.40 16.89
C TYR A 122 3.16 -3.79 16.38
N ALA A 123 2.93 -4.84 17.17
CA ALA A 123 3.28 -6.19 16.80
C ALA A 123 2.39 -6.71 15.64
N PRO A 124 2.85 -7.73 14.90
CA PRO A 124 2.00 -8.44 13.97
C PRO A 124 0.74 -9.00 14.65
N PRO A 125 -0.33 -9.22 13.87
CA PRO A 125 -0.32 -9.19 12.41
C PRO A 125 -0.63 -7.82 11.77
N TYR A 126 -0.24 -7.64 10.51
CA TYR A 126 -0.34 -6.43 9.70
C TYR A 126 -1.32 -6.60 8.55
N CYS A 127 -2.08 -5.56 8.26
CA CYS A 127 -2.95 -5.53 7.08
C CYS A 127 -2.09 -5.40 5.80
N PRO A 128 -2.50 -5.98 4.65
CA PRO A 128 -1.66 -6.05 3.45
C PRO A 128 -1.15 -4.70 2.92
N GLU A 129 -1.92 -3.64 3.08
CA GLU A 129 -1.56 -2.27 2.71
C GLU A 129 -0.34 -1.74 3.46
N MET A 130 -0.15 -2.12 4.72
CA MET A 130 1.05 -1.75 5.48
C MET A 130 2.30 -2.43 4.94
N PHE A 131 2.15 -3.67 4.47
CA PHE A 131 3.23 -4.38 3.80
C PHE A 131 3.58 -3.73 2.45
N LEU A 132 2.57 -3.29 1.69
CA LEU A 132 2.76 -2.61 0.40
C LEU A 132 3.32 -1.19 0.52
N LEU A 133 3.09 -0.51 1.64
CA LEU A 133 3.47 0.89 1.88
C LEU A 133 4.94 1.20 1.53
N PRO A 134 5.97 0.54 2.13
CA PRO A 134 7.37 0.86 1.84
C PRO A 134 7.72 0.68 0.36
N PHE A 135 7.12 -0.31 -0.31
CA PHE A 135 7.34 -0.56 -1.74
C PHE A 135 6.65 0.49 -2.62
N SER A 136 5.49 1.01 -2.21
CA SER A 136 4.82 2.08 -2.93
C SER A 136 5.60 3.41 -2.92
N LEU A 137 6.44 3.66 -1.91
CA LEU A 137 7.23 4.89 -1.80
C LEU A 137 8.24 5.08 -2.94
N VAL A 138 8.62 3.99 -3.63
CA VAL A 138 9.51 4.04 -4.80
C VAL A 138 8.96 4.95 -5.89
N ILE A 139 7.64 5.20 -5.95
CA ILE A 139 7.08 6.16 -6.90
C ILE A 139 7.66 7.57 -6.76
N VAL A 140 8.06 7.98 -5.54
CA VAL A 140 8.63 9.31 -5.28
C VAL A 140 9.93 9.50 -6.06
N TYR A 141 10.75 8.45 -6.13
CA TYR A 141 11.97 8.45 -6.94
C TYR A 141 11.65 8.72 -8.43
N TYR A 142 10.64 8.05 -8.97
CA TYR A 142 10.23 8.23 -10.36
C TYR A 142 9.65 9.62 -10.65
N ILE A 143 8.88 10.18 -9.72
CA ILE A 143 8.38 11.57 -9.82
C ILE A 143 9.56 12.55 -9.87
N MET A 144 10.54 12.38 -8.98
CA MET A 144 11.72 13.26 -8.94
C MET A 144 12.52 13.16 -10.24
N LYS A 145 12.70 11.95 -10.77
CA LYS A 145 13.41 11.71 -12.04
C LYS A 145 12.71 12.32 -13.25
N GLU A 146 11.39 12.20 -13.33
CA GLU A 146 10.62 12.81 -14.40
C GLU A 146 10.70 14.35 -14.34
N LYS A 147 10.67 14.91 -13.13
CA LYS A 147 10.88 16.35 -12.92
C LYS A 147 12.26 16.80 -13.40
N GLU A 148 13.33 16.06 -13.07
CA GLU A 148 14.70 16.33 -13.53
C GLU A 148 14.80 16.32 -15.07
N ALA A 149 14.26 15.29 -15.72
CA ALA A 149 14.31 15.15 -17.18
C ALA A 149 13.61 16.32 -17.90
N ARG A 150 12.48 16.80 -17.35
CA ARG A 150 11.78 17.99 -17.86
C ARG A 150 12.60 19.27 -17.72
N MET A 151 13.34 19.41 -16.63
CA MET A 151 14.19 20.60 -16.39
C MET A 151 15.42 20.62 -17.30
N THR A 152 15.98 19.45 -17.63
CA THR A 152 17.17 19.34 -18.49
C THR A 152 16.86 19.29 -19.99
N GLY A 153 15.59 19.24 -20.38
CA GLY A 153 15.17 19.16 -21.77
C GLY A 153 15.50 17.82 -22.46
N GLN A 154 15.89 16.80 -21.69
CA GLN A 154 16.11 15.44 -22.20
C GLN A 154 14.75 14.76 -22.34
N LYS A 155 14.23 14.70 -23.58
CA LYS A 155 13.15 13.80 -23.99
C LYS A 155 13.73 12.65 -24.79
#